data_AF-B6DMG9-F1
#
_entry.id   AF-B6DMG9-F1
#
_cell.length_a   1.000
_cell.length_b   1.000
_cell.length_c   1.000
_cell.angle_alpha   90.00
_cell.angle_beta   90.00
_cell.angle_gamma   90.00
#
_symmetry.space_group_name_H-M   'P 1'
#
loop_
_entity.id
_entity.type
_entity.pdbx_description
1 polymer ?
#
loop_
_entity_poly.entity_id
_entity_poly.type
_entity_poly.pdbx_seq_one_letter_code
_entity_poly.pdbx_strand_id
1 'polypeptide(L)' 'PWTQRHFGSFGNLYNAEAIKTNPAIAAHGIKVLHGLDRAVKNLDDI' A
#
# COMPACT_ATOMS: atom_id res chain seq x y z
N PRO A 1 -0.70 15.12 -0.66
CA PRO A 1 -1.21 14.25 0.42
C PRO A 1 -0.07 13.86 1.38
N TRP A 2 -0.29 13.79 2.69
CA TRP A 2 0.81 13.65 3.67
C TRP A 2 1.44 12.24 3.73
N THR A 3 0.69 11.19 3.36
CA THR A 3 1.13 9.79 3.49
C THR A 3 2.16 9.38 2.44
N GLN A 4 2.21 10.06 1.29
CA GLN A 4 3.17 9.78 0.21
C GLN A 4 4.63 9.89 0.67
N ARG A 5 4.92 10.67 1.72
CA ARG A 5 6.27 10.82 2.31
C ARG A 5 6.91 9.49 2.72
N HIS A 6 6.10 8.48 3.04
CA HIS A 6 6.58 7.15 3.46
C HIS A 6 6.97 6.26 2.28
N PHE A 7 6.65 6.67 1.04
CA PHE A 7 6.83 5.88 -0.18
C PHE A 7 7.79 6.57 -1.16
N GLY A 8 8.76 7.34 -0.66
CA GLY A 8 9.69 8.09 -1.51
C GLY A 8 10.53 7.23 -2.47
N SER A 9 10.74 5.95 -2.13
CA SER A 9 11.45 4.99 -2.99
C SER A 9 10.58 4.38 -4.10
N PHE A 10 9.28 4.67 -4.14
CA PHE A 10 8.34 4.04 -5.07
C PHE A 10 8.24 4.80 -6.41
N GLY A 11 9.07 5.81 -6.63
CA GLY A 11 9.09 6.61 -7.85
C GLY A 11 8.03 7.72 -7.86
N ASN A 12 7.48 8.03 -9.03
CA ASN A 12 6.57 9.17 -9.20
C ASN A 12 5.20 8.92 -8.55
N LEU A 13 4.82 9.80 -7.62
CA LEU A 13 3.52 9.82 -6.93
C LEU A 13 2.86 11.22 -6.93
N TYR A 14 3.30 12.11 -7.82
CA TYR A 14 2.94 13.53 -7.80
C TYR A 14 1.45 13.80 -8.08
N ASN A 15 0.82 12.98 -8.91
CA ASN A 15 -0.60 13.12 -9.27
C ASN A 15 -1.36 11.79 -9.13
N ALA A 16 -2.69 11.87 -9.21
CA ALA A 16 -3.56 10.71 -9.00
C ALA A 16 -3.35 9.59 -10.03
N GLU A 17 -3.06 9.93 -11.29
CA GLU A 17 -2.81 8.95 -12.35
C GLU A 17 -1.49 8.20 -12.13
N ALA A 18 -0.44 8.92 -11.74
CA ALA A 18 0.85 8.36 -11.39
C ALA A 18 0.72 7.40 -10.21
N ILE A 19 -0.09 7.71 -9.19
CA ILE A 19 -0.34 6.80 -8.06
C ILE A 19 -1.09 5.54 -8.52
N LYS A 20 -2.13 5.68 -9.33
CA LYS A 20 -2.98 4.57 -9.77
C LYS A 20 -2.25 3.56 -10.66
N THR A 21 -1.34 4.05 -11.50
CA THR A 21 -0.60 3.22 -12.47
C THR A 21 0.75 2.73 -11.94
N ASN A 22 1.15 3.13 -10.72
CA ASN A 22 2.46 2.78 -10.16
C ASN A 22 2.54 1.29 -9.75
N PRO A 23 3.43 0.49 -10.36
CA PRO A 23 3.54 -0.93 -10.05
C PRO A 23 4.05 -1.22 -8.64
N ALA A 24 4.89 -0.35 -8.05
CA ALA A 24 5.39 -0.51 -6.69
C ALA A 24 4.27 -0.28 -5.65
N ILE A 25 3.39 0.71 -5.88
CA ILE A 25 2.21 0.95 -5.05
C ILE A 25 1.24 -0.23 -5.17
N ALA A 26 0.97 -0.71 -6.38
CA ALA A 26 0.09 -1.87 -6.58
C ALA A 26 0.62 -3.13 -5.86
N ALA A 27 1.91 -3.44 -6.01
CA ALA A 27 2.53 -4.57 -5.33
C ALA A 27 2.51 -4.43 -3.80
N HIS A 28 2.69 -3.22 -3.28
CA HIS A 28 2.60 -2.97 -1.84
C HIS A 28 1.16 -3.07 -1.32
N GLY A 29 0.17 -2.61 -2.10
CA GLY A 29 -1.26 -2.76 -1.77
C GLY A 29 -1.65 -4.23 -1.56
N ILE A 30 -1.13 -5.14 -2.39
CA ILE A 30 -1.33 -6.60 -2.22
C ILE A 30 -0.77 -7.07 -0.86
N LYS A 31 0.43 -6.62 -0.50
CA LYS A 31 1.05 -6.99 0.80
C LYS A 31 0.22 -6.50 1.98
N VAL A 32 -0.33 -5.29 1.90
CA VAL A 32 -1.20 -4.73 2.94
C VAL A 32 -2.48 -5.56 3.07
N LEU A 33 -3.13 -5.92 1.96
CA LEU A 33 -4.35 -6.74 1.97
C LEU A 33 -4.10 -8.15 2.52
N HIS A 34 -2.98 -8.79 2.17
CA HIS A 34 -2.60 -10.08 2.77
C HIS A 34 -2.26 -9.97 4.27
N GLY A 35 -1.73 -8.83 4.71
CA GLY A 35 -1.57 -8.54 6.14
C GLY A 35 -2.92 -8.49 6.85
N LEU A 36 -3.87 -7.75 6.27
CA LEU A 36 -5.22 -7.64 6.81
C LEU A 36 -5.96 -8.99 6.81
N ASP A 37 -5.88 -9.77 5.74
CA ASP A 37 -6.48 -11.12 5.67
C ASP A 37 -5.98 -12.04 6.78
N ARG A 38 -4.67 -12.03 7.06
CA ARG A 38 -4.07 -12.79 8.17
C ARG A 38 -4.60 -12.31 9.52
N ALA A 39 -4.71 -11.00 9.70
CA ALA A 39 -5.25 -10.43 10.93
C ALA A 39 -6.72 -10.87 11.11
N VAL A 40 -7.57 -10.69 10.11
CA VAL A 40 -8.99 -11.06 10.15
C VAL A 40 -9.20 -12.56 10.45
N LYS A 41 -8.30 -13.44 10.01
CA LYS A 41 -8.36 -14.88 10.32
C LYS A 41 -7.99 -15.23 11.76
N ASN A 42 -7.37 -14.32 12.50
CA ASN A 42 -6.89 -14.52 13.88
C ASN A 42 -7.38 -13.39 14.80
N LEU A 43 -8.62 -12.91 14.63
CA LEU A 43 -9.16 -11.72 15.31
C LEU A 43 -9.02 -11.72 16.84
N ASP A 44 -9.05 -12.90 17.45
CA ASP A 44 -8.92 -13.06 18.91
C ASP A 44 -7.46 -12.97 19.40
N ASP A 45 -6.50 -12.90 18.47
CA ASP A 45 -5.03 -12.85 18.67
C ASP A 45 -4.36 -11.96 17.60
N ILE A 46 -4.87 -10.74 17.41
CA ILE A 46 -4.30 -9.67 16.55
C ILE A 46 -3.41 -8.72 17.33
#